data_AF-A0A933D389-F1
#
_entry.id   AF-A0A933D389-F1
#
_cell.length_a   1.000
_cell.length_b   1.000
_cell.length_c   1.000
_cell.angle_alpha   90.00
_cell.angle_beta   90.00
_cell.angle_gamma   90.00
#
_symmetry.space_group_name_H-M   'P 1'
#
loop_
_entity.id
_entity.type
_entity.pdbx_description
1 polymer ?
#
loop_
_entity_poly.entity_id
_entity_poly.type
_entity_poly.pdbx_seq_one_letter_code
_entity_poly.pdbx_strand_id
1 'polypeptide(L)'
;ITDLVGETPYHVIDGGFDLYVAAPPIGMRGVVDENGTNLFIPGSTNPNFGILSSTGELSGLNQSAGLNGRDYEIRFGTESFALRRGFPFQGSSAAIRVPFSVWDNGRSSADTAKQLIAIVRWDRDNDPTTWGIDTALFVQGGVSYRVFESIYITTFPYPATNDSAAVKAMQSALFLASGDQANVNIAAFNIRIATFNGQAPPAGTKIKFTKYHQIEHGDTKSIKPLTPVVGDLGLARQDVSQIKAFPNPYYGFNIAETNRVNRFITFNHLPDQATIRIFNLAGVLVRTLRKQDPAGSSQYLNWDLQNENGLPVASGIYIAYIELKDAAGNDLGTKTLKVAIIQEQQFLRNY
;
A
#
# COMPACT_ATOMS: atom_id res chain seq x y z
N ILE A 1 34.08 9.36 -3.99
CA ILE A 1 34.57 10.53 -3.22
C ILE A 1 34.15 11.75 -4.02
N THR A 2 33.06 12.46 -3.71
CA THR A 2 32.46 12.77 -2.41
C THR A 2 30.92 12.71 -2.45
N ASP A 3 30.30 11.77 -1.74
CA ASP A 3 29.12 12.04 -0.89
C ASP A 3 28.77 10.82 0.00
N LEU A 4 29.50 10.67 1.10
CA LEU A 4 29.21 9.68 2.16
C LEU A 4 28.91 10.40 3.48
N VAL A 5 28.42 11.65 3.43
CA VAL A 5 28.29 12.51 4.61
C VAL A 5 26.97 12.26 5.34
N GLY A 6 26.81 11.01 5.78
CA GLY A 6 25.65 10.49 6.51
C GLY A 6 25.99 9.28 7.38
N GLU A 7 27.25 9.19 7.83
CA GLU A 7 27.72 8.06 8.64
C GLU A 7 27.30 8.19 10.11
N THR A 8 26.37 7.33 10.53
CA THR A 8 26.31 6.87 11.93
C THR A 8 26.04 5.37 11.92
N PRO A 9 27.10 4.53 11.81
CA PRO A 9 26.93 3.08 11.80
C PRO A 9 26.51 2.61 13.19
N TYR A 10 25.33 1.98 13.28
CA TYR A 10 24.94 1.26 14.49
C TYR A 10 25.56 -0.15 14.48
N HIS A 11 26.33 -0.44 15.52
CA HIS A 11 26.92 -1.75 15.77
C HIS A 11 25.96 -2.61 16.60
N VAL A 12 25.70 -3.85 16.17
CA VAL A 12 25.08 -4.89 17.01
C VAL A 12 25.87 -6.19 16.83
N ILE A 13 26.12 -6.85 17.97
CA ILE A 13 26.74 -8.18 18.15
C ILE A 13 25.57 -9.10 18.54
N ASP A 14 25.42 -10.37 18.14
CA ASP A 14 26.41 -11.38 17.78
C ASP A 14 25.78 -12.38 16.76
N GLY A 15 26.54 -12.85 15.77
CA GLY A 15 26.10 -13.91 14.83
C GLY A 15 25.23 -13.54 13.59
N GLY A 16 24.93 -12.27 13.30
CA GLY A 16 24.00 -11.83 12.22
C GLY A 16 24.59 -11.14 10.97
N PHE A 17 23.72 -10.74 10.01
CA PHE A 17 24.03 -10.21 8.64
C PHE A 17 23.34 -8.86 8.22
N ASP A 18 22.80 -8.76 6.98
CA ASP A 18 22.49 -7.60 6.08
C ASP A 18 20.99 -7.30 5.72
N LEU A 19 20.53 -6.03 5.86
CA LEU A 19 19.18 -5.37 6.01
C LEU A 19 19.09 -3.80 6.21
N TYR A 20 19.80 -2.88 5.48
CA TYR A 20 19.78 -1.38 5.64
C TYR A 20 19.09 -0.59 4.48
N VAL A 21 19.81 -0.27 3.38
CA VAL A 21 19.42 0.57 2.21
C VAL A 21 19.45 2.11 2.41
N ALA A 22 20.09 2.82 1.48
CA ALA A 22 19.97 4.28 1.36
C ALA A 22 18.71 4.65 0.53
N ALA A 23 17.71 5.20 1.21
CA ALA A 23 16.40 5.65 0.69
C ALA A 23 15.46 4.54 0.13
N PRO A 24 14.13 4.73 0.19
CA PRO A 24 13.17 3.76 -0.35
C PRO A 24 13.21 3.75 -1.90
N PRO A 25 13.29 2.57 -2.56
CA PRO A 25 13.32 2.51 -4.01
C PRO A 25 12.06 3.07 -4.67
N ILE A 26 12.24 3.87 -5.72
CA ILE A 26 11.13 4.35 -6.56
C ILE A 26 10.38 3.11 -7.11
N GLY A 27 9.08 3.02 -6.82
CA GLY A 27 8.24 1.89 -7.25
C GLY A 27 8.35 0.61 -6.42
N MET A 28 9.15 0.57 -5.34
CA MET A 28 9.12 -0.53 -4.36
C MET A 28 8.17 -0.20 -3.21
N ARG A 29 7.31 -1.15 -2.84
CA ARG A 29 6.36 -1.02 -1.72
C ARG A 29 6.98 -1.49 -0.40
N GLY A 30 7.86 -2.48 -0.43
CA GLY A 30 8.52 -3.00 0.77
C GLY A 30 9.51 -4.11 0.46
N VAL A 31 10.49 -4.29 1.34
CA VAL A 31 11.33 -5.49 1.42
C VAL A 31 11.10 -6.05 2.81
N VAL A 32 10.69 -7.32 2.89
CA VAL A 32 10.25 -7.93 4.15
C VAL A 32 10.92 -9.27 4.40
N ASP A 33 11.07 -9.62 5.69
CA ASP A 33 11.47 -10.95 6.13
C ASP A 33 10.31 -11.97 6.01
N GLU A 34 10.56 -13.24 6.38
CA GLU A 34 9.54 -14.28 6.44
C GLU A 34 8.35 -13.99 7.37
N ASN A 35 8.48 -13.04 8.30
CA ASN A 35 7.45 -12.62 9.26
C ASN A 35 6.67 -11.37 8.78
N GLY A 36 7.05 -10.78 7.65
CA GLY A 36 6.47 -9.55 7.13
C GLY A 36 7.05 -8.27 7.74
N THR A 37 8.13 -8.36 8.53
CA THR A 37 8.84 -7.20 9.10
C THR A 37 9.47 -6.38 7.98
N ASN A 38 9.22 -5.07 7.93
CA ASN A 38 9.82 -4.21 6.92
C ASN A 38 11.30 -3.94 7.20
N LEU A 39 12.15 -4.33 6.25
CA LEU A 39 13.61 -4.26 6.32
C LEU A 39 14.19 -2.96 5.72
N PHE A 40 13.34 -1.99 5.36
CA PHE A 40 13.74 -0.68 4.79
C PHE A 40 13.90 0.47 5.81
N ILE A 41 13.83 0.20 7.12
CA ILE A 41 13.74 1.27 8.13
C ILE A 41 15.03 1.38 8.95
N PRO A 42 15.69 2.56 9.00
CA PRO A 42 16.73 2.84 9.99
C PRO A 42 16.19 2.64 11.40
N GLY A 43 16.76 1.70 12.15
CA GLY A 43 16.25 1.31 13.47
C GLY A 43 15.23 0.16 13.47
N SER A 44 15.24 -0.70 12.44
CA SER A 44 14.64 -2.04 12.55
C SER A 44 15.09 -2.75 13.84
N THR A 45 14.13 -3.29 14.60
CA THR A 45 14.41 -4.01 15.85
C THR A 45 14.84 -5.46 15.62
N ASN A 46 14.84 -5.95 14.37
CA ASN A 46 15.38 -7.26 14.01
C ASN A 46 16.88 -7.07 13.64
N PRO A 47 17.84 -7.52 14.48
CA PRO A 47 19.25 -7.12 14.37
C PRO A 47 20.03 -7.87 13.27
N ASN A 48 19.39 -8.75 12.52
CA ASN A 48 20.07 -9.65 11.60
C ASN A 48 20.48 -8.97 10.26
N PHE A 49 20.76 -7.65 10.27
CA PHE A 49 20.43 -6.71 9.17
C PHE A 49 21.20 -5.33 9.00
N GLY A 50 22.15 -5.16 8.02
CA GLY A 50 22.64 -3.89 7.37
C GLY A 50 23.08 -3.73 5.83
N ILE A 51 22.25 -4.11 4.81
CA ILE A 51 22.39 -4.22 3.31
C ILE A 51 22.79 -3.01 2.42
N LEU A 52 23.26 -3.29 1.18
CA LEU A 52 23.88 -2.29 0.28
C LEU A 52 23.48 -2.32 -1.22
N SER A 53 23.46 -1.14 -1.86
CA SER A 53 23.51 -0.94 -3.33
C SER A 53 24.95 -0.63 -3.78
N SER A 54 25.23 -0.66 -5.09
CA SER A 54 26.58 -0.38 -5.62
C SER A 54 26.95 1.08 -5.77
N THR A 55 26.02 2.01 -5.60
CA THR A 55 26.23 3.45 -5.87
C THR A 55 25.73 4.37 -4.75
N GLY A 56 25.08 3.85 -3.70
CA GLY A 56 24.33 4.66 -2.74
C GLY A 56 23.01 5.22 -3.32
N GLU A 57 22.79 5.05 -4.61
CA GLU A 57 21.59 5.46 -5.31
C GLU A 57 20.76 4.26 -5.79
N LEU A 58 19.48 4.52 -5.99
CA LEU A 58 18.49 3.59 -6.52
C LEU A 58 18.45 3.60 -8.06
N SER A 59 19.22 4.48 -8.70
CA SER A 59 19.37 4.62 -10.15
C SER A 59 19.86 3.32 -10.84
N GLY A 60 20.58 2.46 -10.12
CA GLY A 60 20.97 1.13 -10.58
C GLY A 60 19.83 0.10 -10.66
N LEU A 61 18.69 0.33 -10.01
CA LEU A 61 17.49 -0.52 -10.12
C LEU A 61 16.63 -0.19 -11.34
N ASN A 62 16.89 0.94 -12.02
CA ASN A 62 16.10 1.41 -13.16
C ASN A 62 16.58 0.87 -14.52
N GLN A 63 17.75 0.21 -14.60
CA GLN A 63 18.41 -0.11 -15.88
C GLN A 63 18.23 -1.56 -16.37
N SER A 64 17.47 -2.39 -15.67
CA SER A 64 17.16 -3.76 -16.10
C SER A 64 15.67 -3.94 -16.41
N ALA A 65 15.35 -5.00 -17.15
CA ALA A 65 13.98 -5.32 -17.61
C ALA A 65 12.97 -5.68 -16.49
N GLY A 66 13.26 -5.37 -15.22
CA GLY A 66 12.40 -5.59 -14.06
C GLY A 66 11.22 -4.61 -13.91
N LEU A 67 10.79 -3.97 -15.01
CA LEU A 67 9.64 -3.03 -15.04
C LEU A 67 8.28 -3.72 -14.93
N ASN A 68 8.23 -5.05 -14.96
CA ASN A 68 7.02 -5.87 -15.07
C ASN A 68 6.07 -5.85 -13.84
N GLY A 69 6.33 -5.02 -12.83
CA GLY A 69 5.49 -4.94 -11.62
C GLY A 69 5.40 -6.23 -10.81
N ARG A 70 6.41 -7.12 -10.89
CA ARG A 70 6.42 -8.43 -10.21
C ARG A 70 7.14 -8.36 -8.85
N ASP A 71 6.71 -9.20 -7.93
CA ASP A 71 7.34 -9.47 -6.64
C ASP A 71 8.37 -10.60 -6.77
N TYR A 72 9.45 -10.51 -6.01
CA TYR A 72 10.56 -11.46 -6.05
C TYR A 72 10.97 -11.88 -4.64
N GLU A 73 11.68 -12.98 -4.50
CA GLU A 73 12.06 -13.53 -3.20
C GLU A 73 13.38 -14.30 -3.27
N ILE A 74 14.23 -14.14 -2.27
CA ILE A 74 15.37 -15.02 -2.00
C ILE A 74 15.02 -15.92 -0.82
N ARG A 75 15.27 -17.22 -0.96
CA ARG A 75 15.02 -18.25 0.07
C ARG A 75 16.33 -18.94 0.43
N PHE A 76 16.80 -18.78 1.67
CA PHE A 76 18.01 -19.43 2.17
C PHE A 76 17.72 -20.83 2.74
N GLY A 77 18.69 -21.73 2.66
CA GLY A 77 18.55 -23.15 3.02
C GLY A 77 18.03 -24.06 1.91
N THR A 78 17.69 -23.52 0.73
CA THR A 78 17.46 -24.33 -0.47
C THR A 78 18.73 -24.35 -1.30
N GLU A 79 19.36 -25.51 -1.46
CA GLU A 79 20.49 -25.62 -2.39
C GLU A 79 20.05 -25.31 -3.82
N SER A 80 20.80 -24.44 -4.49
CA SER A 80 20.64 -24.22 -5.93
C SER A 80 22.00 -23.95 -6.57
N PHE A 81 22.02 -23.38 -7.77
CA PHE A 81 23.25 -22.92 -8.41
C PHE A 81 23.05 -21.52 -9.00
N ALA A 82 24.13 -20.75 -9.00
CA ALA A 82 24.17 -19.39 -9.52
C ALA A 82 25.35 -19.25 -10.49
N LEU A 83 25.27 -18.27 -11.39
CA LEU A 83 26.39 -17.91 -12.27
C LEU A 83 27.37 -17.02 -11.50
N ARG A 84 28.62 -17.46 -11.35
CA ARG A 84 29.70 -16.67 -10.77
C ARG A 84 30.19 -15.62 -11.77
N ARG A 85 30.48 -14.41 -11.26
CA ARG A 85 31.19 -13.34 -11.97
C ARG A 85 32.22 -12.72 -11.01
N GLY A 86 33.32 -13.44 -10.80
CA GLY A 86 34.41 -13.06 -9.90
C GLY A 86 35.29 -11.92 -10.42
N PHE A 87 36.26 -11.51 -9.60
CA PHE A 87 37.33 -10.57 -9.95
C PHE A 87 38.67 -11.15 -9.48
N PRO A 88 39.77 -11.09 -10.27
CA PRO A 88 39.90 -10.43 -11.57
C PRO A 88 39.17 -11.17 -12.71
N PHE A 89 38.83 -10.44 -13.77
CA PHE A 89 37.94 -10.88 -14.87
C PHE A 89 38.43 -12.07 -15.71
N GLN A 90 39.64 -12.60 -15.47
CA GLN A 90 40.24 -13.67 -16.25
C GLN A 90 40.12 -15.02 -15.53
N GLY A 91 38.92 -15.61 -15.56
CA GLY A 91 38.69 -16.95 -15.05
C GLY A 91 37.23 -17.22 -14.73
N SER A 92 36.61 -18.10 -15.52
CA SER A 92 35.43 -18.87 -15.14
C SER A 92 34.19 -18.06 -14.69
N SER A 93 33.33 -17.73 -15.66
CA SER A 93 31.88 -17.64 -15.38
C SER A 93 31.35 -19.04 -15.07
N ALA A 94 31.62 -19.55 -13.86
CA ALA A 94 31.24 -20.90 -13.43
C ALA A 94 29.77 -20.94 -12.95
N ALA A 95 29.14 -22.11 -12.99
CA ALA A 95 27.85 -22.33 -12.33
C ALA A 95 28.12 -23.01 -10.98
N ILE A 96 28.16 -22.20 -9.92
CA ILE A 96 28.57 -22.62 -8.57
C ILE A 96 27.36 -22.93 -7.69
N ARG A 97 27.51 -23.83 -6.72
CA ARG A 97 26.47 -24.12 -5.73
C ARG A 97 26.29 -22.95 -4.76
N VAL A 98 25.04 -22.65 -4.45
CA VAL A 98 24.64 -21.61 -3.50
C VAL A 98 23.65 -22.17 -2.47
N PRO A 99 23.70 -21.73 -1.20
CA PRO A 99 22.78 -22.14 -0.13
C PRO A 99 21.44 -21.37 -0.19
N PHE A 100 21.10 -20.80 -1.35
CA PHE A 100 19.87 -20.03 -1.55
C PHE A 100 19.28 -20.30 -2.94
N SER A 101 17.99 -20.01 -3.07
CA SER A 101 17.27 -19.98 -4.35
C SER A 101 16.57 -18.64 -4.53
N VAL A 102 16.39 -18.23 -5.79
CA VAL A 102 15.76 -16.95 -6.16
C VAL A 102 14.48 -17.21 -6.94
N TRP A 103 13.43 -16.44 -6.67
CA TRP A 103 12.07 -16.69 -7.16
C TRP A 103 11.41 -15.42 -7.68
N ASP A 104 10.70 -15.56 -8.80
CA ASP A 104 9.65 -14.67 -9.27
C ASP A 104 8.34 -15.18 -8.64
N ASN A 105 7.78 -14.43 -7.70
CA ASN A 105 6.51 -14.75 -7.03
C ASN A 105 5.29 -14.12 -7.76
N GLY A 106 5.52 -13.49 -8.90
CA GLY A 106 4.51 -12.84 -9.72
C GLY A 106 3.93 -11.56 -9.15
N ARG A 107 2.80 -11.15 -9.71
CA ARG A 107 2.10 -9.90 -9.40
C ARG A 107 1.00 -10.15 -8.37
N SER A 108 0.37 -11.33 -8.42
CA SER A 108 -0.76 -11.70 -7.57
C SER A 108 -0.58 -13.08 -6.97
N SER A 109 -1.37 -13.42 -5.95
CA SER A 109 -1.44 -14.78 -5.40
C SER A 109 -2.01 -15.83 -6.37
N ALA A 110 -2.44 -15.43 -7.57
CA ALA A 110 -2.84 -16.33 -8.65
C ALA A 110 -1.67 -16.67 -9.61
N ASP A 111 -0.57 -15.92 -9.57
CA ASP A 111 0.64 -16.27 -10.32
C ASP A 111 1.29 -17.52 -9.69
N THR A 112 1.72 -18.46 -10.53
CA THR A 112 2.59 -19.56 -10.08
C THR A 112 4.01 -19.06 -9.92
N ALA A 113 4.57 -19.18 -8.71
CA ALA A 113 5.94 -18.81 -8.42
C ALA A 113 6.95 -19.64 -9.24
N LYS A 114 7.96 -18.98 -9.80
CA LYS A 114 8.98 -19.60 -10.68
C LYS A 114 10.37 -19.34 -10.12
N GLN A 115 11.16 -20.39 -9.98
CA GLN A 115 12.57 -20.24 -9.65
C GLN A 115 13.31 -19.58 -10.83
N LEU A 116 14.24 -18.68 -10.52
CA LEU A 116 15.09 -17.96 -11.45
C LEU A 116 16.55 -18.33 -11.19
N ILE A 117 17.38 -18.26 -12.23
CA ILE A 117 18.83 -18.33 -12.02
C ILE A 117 19.33 -17.02 -11.40
N ALA A 118 20.26 -17.10 -10.46
CA ALA A 118 20.93 -15.96 -9.87
C ALA A 118 22.30 -15.73 -10.52
N ILE A 119 22.83 -14.52 -10.42
CA ILE A 119 24.25 -14.24 -10.67
C ILE A 119 24.87 -13.78 -9.34
N VAL A 120 26.01 -14.33 -8.96
CA VAL A 120 26.83 -13.88 -7.81
C VAL A 120 28.10 -13.20 -8.31
N ARG A 121 28.41 -12.02 -7.76
CA ARG A 121 29.57 -11.20 -8.12
C ARG A 121 30.26 -10.75 -6.83
N TRP A 122 31.56 -10.49 -6.94
CA TRP A 122 32.47 -10.12 -5.85
C TRP A 122 32.92 -11.26 -4.96
N ASP A 123 32.36 -12.46 -5.12
CA ASP A 123 32.99 -13.73 -4.79
C ASP A 123 34.46 -13.76 -5.23
N ARG A 124 35.35 -13.52 -4.25
CA ARG A 124 36.81 -13.63 -4.37
C ARG A 124 37.34 -14.94 -3.79
N ASP A 125 36.47 -15.82 -3.31
CA ASP A 125 36.91 -17.11 -2.78
C ASP A 125 37.52 -17.93 -3.92
N ASN A 126 38.65 -18.58 -3.64
CA ASN A 126 39.35 -19.38 -4.66
C ASN A 126 38.63 -20.70 -5.00
N ASP A 127 37.43 -20.94 -4.47
CA ASP A 127 36.59 -22.11 -4.79
C ASP A 127 35.80 -21.88 -6.11
N PRO A 128 36.06 -22.65 -7.18
CA PRO A 128 35.35 -22.49 -8.45
C PRO A 128 34.01 -23.26 -8.50
N THR A 129 33.56 -23.85 -7.39
CA THR A 129 32.43 -24.79 -7.29
C THR A 129 31.37 -24.41 -6.27
N THR A 130 31.74 -23.71 -5.19
CA THR A 130 30.82 -23.24 -4.14
C THR A 130 30.92 -21.74 -3.94
N TRP A 131 29.80 -21.11 -3.58
CA TRP A 131 29.75 -19.70 -3.16
C TRP A 131 30.02 -19.59 -1.67
N GLY A 132 31.04 -18.82 -1.31
CA GLY A 132 31.26 -18.30 0.04
C GLY A 132 30.99 -16.80 0.13
N ILE A 133 31.15 -16.24 1.33
CA ILE A 133 31.03 -14.79 1.56
C ILE A 133 32.40 -14.26 1.97
N ASP A 134 33.00 -13.44 1.11
CA ASP A 134 34.32 -12.89 1.34
C ASP A 134 34.35 -12.02 2.61
N THR A 135 35.26 -12.34 3.52
CA THR A 135 35.52 -11.59 4.77
C THR A 135 36.76 -10.71 4.69
N ALA A 136 37.50 -10.78 3.57
CA ALA A 136 38.72 -10.02 3.38
C ALA A 136 38.45 -8.51 3.34
N LEU A 137 39.47 -7.76 3.75
CA LEU A 137 39.50 -6.31 3.57
C LEU A 137 40.10 -5.98 2.21
N PHE A 138 39.39 -5.17 1.43
CA PHE A 138 39.89 -4.58 0.20
C PHE A 138 40.46 -3.20 0.50
N VAL A 139 41.73 -2.97 0.15
CA VAL A 139 42.38 -1.68 0.33
C VAL A 139 42.44 -0.93 -0.99
N GLN A 140 41.87 0.29 -1.05
CA GLN A 140 41.95 1.18 -2.20
C GLN A 140 42.25 2.60 -1.73
N GLY A 141 43.30 3.22 -2.30
CA GLY A 141 43.69 4.59 -1.93
C GLY A 141 44.09 4.78 -0.46
N GLY A 142 44.53 3.73 0.23
CA GLY A 142 44.84 3.74 1.66
C GLY A 142 43.64 3.54 2.59
N VAL A 143 42.42 3.48 2.05
CA VAL A 143 41.20 3.17 2.81
C VAL A 143 40.92 1.67 2.74
N SER A 144 40.57 1.07 3.87
CA SER A 144 40.16 -0.35 3.96
C SER A 144 38.64 -0.47 3.94
N TYR A 145 38.12 -1.28 3.03
CA TYR A 145 36.71 -1.60 2.86
C TYR A 145 36.48 -3.07 3.19
N ARG A 146 35.34 -3.43 3.78
CA ARG A 146 34.91 -4.84 3.79
C ARG A 146 34.46 -5.21 2.37
N VAL A 147 34.79 -6.41 1.91
CA VAL A 147 34.20 -6.96 0.69
C VAL A 147 32.76 -7.41 0.98
N PHE A 148 31.91 -7.42 -0.05
CA PHE A 148 30.49 -7.72 0.03
C PHE A 148 30.08 -8.58 -1.16
N GLU A 149 29.34 -9.67 -0.92
CA GLU A 149 28.82 -10.51 -1.99
C GLU A 149 27.62 -9.89 -2.66
N SER A 150 27.57 -9.89 -3.99
CA SER A 150 26.45 -9.33 -4.75
C SER A 150 25.62 -10.43 -5.39
N ILE A 151 24.43 -10.73 -4.83
CA ILE A 151 23.40 -11.55 -5.48
C ILE A 151 22.60 -10.66 -6.43
N TYR A 152 22.48 -11.10 -7.68
CA TYR A 152 21.62 -10.51 -8.68
C TYR A 152 20.47 -11.47 -9.00
N ILE A 153 19.24 -10.97 -8.85
CA ILE A 153 18.01 -11.65 -9.28
C ILE A 153 17.88 -11.43 -10.78
N THR A 154 17.84 -12.49 -11.60
CA THR A 154 17.65 -12.34 -13.06
C THR A 154 16.17 -12.42 -13.45
N THR A 155 15.86 -12.26 -14.74
CA THR A 155 14.54 -12.59 -15.31
C THR A 155 14.51 -13.97 -16.00
N PHE A 156 15.61 -14.74 -15.94
CA PHE A 156 15.74 -16.01 -16.65
C PHE A 156 15.26 -17.18 -15.79
N PRO A 157 14.41 -18.09 -16.33
CA PRO A 157 13.98 -19.28 -15.61
C PRO A 157 15.16 -20.13 -15.13
N TYR A 158 15.01 -20.74 -13.96
CA TYR A 158 16.01 -21.65 -13.43
C TYR A 158 16.16 -22.89 -14.36
N PRO A 159 17.37 -23.21 -14.84
CA PRO A 159 17.59 -24.34 -15.74
C PRO A 159 17.51 -25.68 -15.00
N ALA A 160 17.17 -26.75 -15.73
CA ALA A 160 17.13 -28.10 -15.18
C ALA A 160 18.50 -28.60 -14.66
N THR A 161 19.61 -28.14 -15.26
CA THR A 161 20.98 -28.49 -14.84
C THR A 161 21.95 -27.33 -15.02
N ASN A 162 23.01 -27.32 -14.20
CA ASN A 162 24.11 -26.34 -14.25
C ASN A 162 25.05 -26.50 -15.45
N ASP A 163 24.90 -27.57 -16.25
CA ASP A 163 25.67 -27.80 -17.49
C ASP A 163 24.83 -27.60 -18.77
N SER A 164 23.57 -27.18 -18.63
CA SER A 164 22.65 -26.99 -19.76
C SER A 164 23.15 -25.96 -20.78
N ALA A 165 22.73 -26.11 -22.04
CA ALA A 165 23.09 -25.17 -23.11
C ALA A 165 22.68 -23.71 -22.81
N ALA A 166 21.58 -23.52 -22.07
CA ALA A 166 21.15 -22.21 -21.59
C ALA A 166 22.16 -21.58 -20.60
N VAL A 167 22.71 -22.39 -19.67
CA VAL A 167 23.77 -21.94 -18.76
C VAL A 167 25.02 -21.56 -19.55
N LYS A 168 25.48 -22.40 -20.48
CA LYS A 168 26.64 -22.12 -21.35
C LYS A 168 26.48 -20.85 -22.20
N ALA A 169 25.28 -20.59 -22.70
CA ALA A 169 24.95 -19.36 -23.41
C ALA A 169 25.01 -18.13 -22.49
N MET A 170 24.43 -18.21 -21.28
CA MET A 170 24.51 -17.13 -20.28
C MET A 170 25.93 -16.86 -19.80
N GLN A 171 26.73 -17.91 -19.57
CA GLN A 171 28.16 -17.81 -19.21
C GLN A 171 28.96 -17.08 -20.29
N SER A 172 28.70 -17.37 -21.57
CA SER A 172 29.33 -16.72 -22.71
C SER A 172 28.92 -15.25 -22.82
N ALA A 173 27.63 -14.92 -22.62
CA ALA A 173 27.14 -13.55 -22.62
C ALA A 173 27.73 -12.70 -21.48
N LEU A 174 27.87 -13.29 -20.28
CA LEU A 174 28.50 -12.63 -19.12
C LEU A 174 30.00 -12.38 -19.33
N PHE A 175 30.69 -13.27 -20.05
CA PHE A 175 32.11 -13.12 -20.40
C PHE A 175 32.33 -11.99 -21.41
N LEU A 176 31.49 -11.88 -22.44
CA LEU A 176 31.58 -10.81 -23.45
C LEU A 176 31.24 -9.42 -22.88
N ALA A 177 30.50 -9.33 -21.78
CA ALA A 177 30.24 -8.09 -21.04
C ALA A 177 31.45 -7.66 -20.16
N SER A 178 32.67 -7.70 -20.68
CA SER A 178 33.93 -7.54 -19.93
C SER A 178 34.35 -6.08 -19.71
N GLY A 179 33.61 -5.36 -18.86
CA GLY A 179 34.06 -4.07 -18.32
C GLY A 179 33.41 -3.74 -16.98
N ASP A 180 34.09 -2.96 -16.13
CA ASP A 180 33.54 -2.52 -14.83
C ASP A 180 32.23 -1.73 -14.96
N GLN A 181 32.08 -1.02 -16.09
CA GLN A 181 30.90 -0.25 -16.49
C GLN A 181 29.85 -1.06 -17.27
N ALA A 182 30.13 -2.34 -17.59
CA ALA A 182 29.20 -3.20 -18.31
C ALA A 182 28.07 -3.65 -17.37
N ASN A 183 27.06 -2.78 -17.25
CA ASN A 183 25.75 -3.09 -16.69
C ASN A 183 25.20 -4.30 -17.43
N VAL A 184 25.19 -5.45 -16.76
CA VAL A 184 24.56 -6.64 -17.31
C VAL A 184 23.06 -6.46 -17.13
N ASN A 185 22.39 -5.99 -18.19
CA ASN A 185 20.96 -5.66 -18.24
C ASN A 185 19.99 -6.86 -18.02
N ILE A 186 20.52 -7.96 -17.48
CA ILE A 186 19.89 -9.26 -17.20
C ILE A 186 19.30 -9.32 -15.77
N ALA A 187 19.74 -8.46 -14.86
CA ALA A 187 19.43 -8.55 -13.44
C ALA A 187 18.30 -7.60 -12.99
N ALA A 188 17.11 -8.14 -12.74
CA ALA A 188 15.96 -7.41 -12.17
C ALA A 188 16.29 -6.70 -10.84
N PHE A 189 17.24 -7.21 -10.04
CA PHE A 189 17.76 -6.55 -8.83
C PHE A 189 19.26 -6.82 -8.65
N ASN A 190 19.95 -5.89 -7.98
CA ASN A 190 21.22 -6.13 -7.31
C ASN A 190 21.01 -6.02 -5.80
N ILE A 191 21.49 -7.02 -5.06
CA ILE A 191 21.43 -7.15 -3.61
C ILE A 191 22.84 -7.47 -3.15
N ARG A 192 23.43 -6.65 -2.28
CA ARG A 192 24.68 -6.99 -1.62
C ARG A 192 24.40 -7.60 -0.26
N ILE A 193 25.08 -8.69 0.07
CA ILE A 193 25.03 -9.32 1.39
C ILE A 193 26.44 -9.27 1.98
N ALA A 194 26.58 -8.56 3.08
CA ALA A 194 27.63 -8.66 4.05
C ALA A 194 27.24 -9.66 5.14
N THR A 195 28.15 -10.55 5.54
CA THR A 195 28.08 -11.17 6.85
C THR A 195 29.41 -10.96 7.56
N PHE A 196 29.39 -10.64 8.85
CA PHE A 196 30.62 -10.33 9.59
C PHE A 196 31.52 -11.57 9.82
N ASN A 197 31.00 -12.77 9.56
CA ASN A 197 31.62 -14.07 9.82
C ASN A 197 31.77 -14.95 8.56
N GLY A 198 31.45 -14.43 7.37
CA GLY A 198 31.53 -15.18 6.10
C GLY A 198 30.50 -16.31 5.96
N GLN A 199 29.52 -16.42 6.85
CA GLN A 199 28.46 -17.42 6.78
C GLN A 199 27.26 -16.89 6.01
N ALA A 200 26.64 -17.72 5.17
CA ALA A 200 25.37 -17.37 4.52
C ALA A 200 24.24 -17.20 5.55
N PRO A 201 23.19 -16.41 5.26
CA PRO A 201 22.00 -16.32 6.09
C PRO A 201 21.41 -17.70 6.43
N PRO A 202 20.84 -17.89 7.64
CA PRO A 202 20.35 -19.19 8.11
C PRO A 202 19.33 -19.84 7.17
N ALA A 203 19.32 -21.17 7.17
CA ALA A 203 18.30 -21.94 6.46
C ALA A 203 16.90 -21.59 7.00
N GLY A 204 15.99 -21.21 6.08
CA GLY A 204 14.64 -20.75 6.42
C GLY A 204 14.44 -19.23 6.28
N THR A 205 15.50 -18.42 6.32
CA THR A 205 15.41 -16.98 6.10
C THR A 205 14.88 -16.68 4.69
N LYS A 206 13.93 -15.74 4.59
CA LYS A 206 13.39 -15.27 3.31
C LYS A 206 13.48 -13.76 3.22
N ILE A 207 13.85 -13.26 2.05
CA ILE A 207 13.88 -11.83 1.76
C ILE A 207 12.96 -11.60 0.57
N LYS A 208 11.79 -11.02 0.81
CA LYS A 208 10.78 -10.74 -0.22
C LYS A 208 10.85 -9.28 -0.66
N PHE A 209 10.92 -9.05 -1.96
CA PHE A 209 10.92 -7.76 -2.63
C PHE A 209 9.54 -7.52 -3.25
N THR A 210 8.74 -6.64 -2.64
CA THR A 210 7.37 -6.33 -3.11
C THR A 210 7.31 -4.95 -3.74
N LYS A 211 6.85 -4.88 -4.99
CA LYS A 211 6.71 -3.61 -5.74
C LYS A 211 5.34 -2.96 -5.56
N TYR A 212 5.23 -1.69 -5.96
CA TYR A 212 3.95 -1.12 -6.32
C TYR A 212 3.56 -1.64 -7.70
N HIS A 213 2.42 -2.32 -7.78
CA HIS A 213 1.90 -2.87 -9.02
C HIS A 213 1.15 -1.78 -9.80
N GLN A 214 1.57 -1.50 -11.03
CA GLN A 214 0.85 -0.57 -11.94
C GLN A 214 -0.51 -1.15 -12.29
N ILE A 215 -1.56 -0.35 -12.45
CA ILE A 215 -2.88 -0.91 -12.81
C ILE A 215 -2.84 -1.50 -14.22
N GLU A 216 -3.22 -2.78 -14.36
CA GLU A 216 -3.23 -3.54 -15.61
C GLU A 216 -4.67 -3.91 -16.03
N HIS A 217 -4.84 -4.21 -17.33
CA HIS A 217 -6.13 -4.66 -17.86
C HIS A 217 -6.52 -6.03 -17.28
N GLY A 218 -7.58 -6.06 -16.48
CA GLY A 218 -8.04 -7.25 -15.74
C GLY A 218 -7.98 -7.07 -14.22
N ASP A 219 -7.28 -6.05 -13.71
CA ASP A 219 -7.30 -5.74 -12.28
C ASP A 219 -8.71 -5.40 -11.78
N THR A 220 -9.15 -6.10 -10.74
CA THR A 220 -10.45 -5.83 -10.10
C THR A 220 -10.27 -4.91 -8.90
N LYS A 221 -10.87 -3.72 -8.96
CA LYS A 221 -10.97 -2.82 -7.80
C LYS A 221 -12.14 -3.26 -6.90
N SER A 222 -11.84 -3.93 -5.79
CA SER A 222 -12.85 -4.24 -4.77
C SER A 222 -12.97 -3.09 -3.77
N ILE A 223 -14.18 -2.55 -3.59
CA ILE A 223 -14.52 -1.70 -2.46
C ILE A 223 -15.17 -2.58 -1.40
N LYS A 224 -14.52 -2.74 -0.25
CA LYS A 224 -15.10 -3.40 0.92
C LYS A 224 -15.58 -2.31 1.88
N PRO A 225 -16.89 -1.99 1.93
CA PRO A 225 -17.40 -1.12 2.97
C PRO A 225 -17.18 -1.77 4.34
N LEU A 226 -17.06 -0.94 5.37
CA LEU A 226 -17.06 -1.43 6.75
C LEU A 226 -18.37 -2.19 7.02
N THR A 227 -18.29 -3.33 7.69
CA THR A 227 -19.49 -4.04 8.15
C THR A 227 -20.26 -3.15 9.11
N PRO A 228 -21.55 -2.86 8.86
CA PRO A 228 -22.32 -2.02 9.77
C PRO A 228 -22.47 -2.74 11.12
N VAL A 229 -22.22 -2.01 12.21
CA VAL A 229 -22.52 -2.48 13.57
C VAL A 229 -24.00 -2.22 13.82
N VAL A 230 -24.76 -3.28 14.13
CA VAL A 230 -26.21 -3.23 14.30
C VAL A 230 -26.57 -3.60 15.74
N GLY A 231 -27.51 -2.89 16.35
CA GLY A 231 -27.99 -3.16 17.71
C GLY A 231 -27.17 -2.52 18.85
N ASP A 232 -26.10 -1.80 18.55
CA ASP A 232 -25.34 -1.05 19.56
C ASP A 232 -26.01 0.31 19.84
N LEU A 233 -26.70 0.40 20.99
CA LEU A 233 -27.35 1.64 21.44
C LEU A 233 -26.37 2.75 21.83
N GLY A 234 -25.11 2.44 22.13
CA GLY A 234 -24.06 3.42 22.41
C GLY A 234 -23.63 4.13 21.15
N LEU A 235 -23.33 3.38 20.09
CA LEU A 235 -23.00 3.92 18.77
C LEU A 235 -24.20 4.64 18.13
N ALA A 236 -25.40 4.06 18.20
CA ALA A 236 -26.61 4.70 17.65
C ALA A 236 -26.90 6.09 18.27
N ARG A 237 -26.57 6.29 19.56
CA ARG A 237 -26.65 7.60 20.22
C ARG A 237 -25.56 8.58 19.78
N GLN A 238 -24.38 8.08 19.39
CA GLN A 238 -23.34 8.93 18.81
C GLN A 238 -23.72 9.40 17.40
N ASP A 239 -24.38 8.54 16.60
CA ASP A 239 -24.81 8.87 15.24
C ASP A 239 -25.88 9.97 15.17
N VAL A 240 -26.63 10.22 16.25
CA VAL A 240 -27.50 11.40 16.43
C VAL A 240 -26.75 12.72 16.18
N SER A 241 -25.43 12.76 16.41
CA SER A 241 -24.58 13.89 16.08
C SER A 241 -24.55 14.21 14.57
N GLN A 242 -24.70 13.21 13.70
CA GLN A 242 -24.56 13.32 12.25
C GLN A 242 -25.82 13.80 11.52
N ILE A 243 -26.98 13.77 12.17
CA ILE A 243 -28.26 14.20 11.61
C ILE A 243 -28.19 15.66 11.15
N LYS A 244 -28.48 15.86 9.87
CA LYS A 244 -28.46 17.14 9.16
C LYS A 244 -29.72 17.28 8.29
N ALA A 245 -29.97 18.50 7.83
CA ALA A 245 -30.98 18.81 6.81
C ALA A 245 -30.28 19.40 5.58
N PHE A 246 -30.71 19.03 4.37
CA PHE A 246 -30.15 19.54 3.12
C PHE A 246 -31.24 19.75 2.04
N PRO A 247 -31.10 20.75 1.14
CA PRO A 247 -30.19 21.88 1.28
C PRO A 247 -30.56 22.76 2.49
N ASN A 248 -29.55 23.32 3.15
CA ASN A 248 -29.73 24.24 4.27
C ASN A 248 -28.60 25.30 4.21
N PRO A 249 -28.89 26.55 3.80
CA PRO A 249 -30.20 27.08 3.45
C PRO A 249 -30.83 26.42 2.22
N TYR A 250 -32.16 26.31 2.20
CA TYR A 250 -32.92 26.13 0.97
C TYR A 250 -33.02 27.48 0.25
N TYR A 251 -32.62 27.55 -1.02
CA TYR A 251 -32.55 28.81 -1.77
C TYR A 251 -33.27 28.70 -3.12
N GLY A 252 -34.59 28.91 -3.09
CA GLY A 252 -35.49 28.87 -4.25
C GLY A 252 -35.77 27.47 -4.79
N PHE A 253 -34.76 26.61 -4.87
CA PHE A 253 -34.81 25.26 -5.42
C PHE A 253 -33.86 24.29 -4.71
N ASN A 254 -34.05 22.99 -4.96
CA ASN A 254 -33.14 21.90 -4.66
C ASN A 254 -32.85 21.12 -5.95
N ILE A 255 -31.60 20.73 -6.20
CA ILE A 255 -31.17 20.06 -7.45
C ILE A 255 -31.90 18.72 -7.69
N ALA A 256 -32.40 18.09 -6.63
CA ALA A 256 -33.20 16.87 -6.72
C ALA A 256 -34.69 17.10 -7.06
N GLU A 257 -35.14 18.34 -7.23
CA GLU A 257 -36.53 18.67 -7.58
C GLU A 257 -36.78 18.53 -9.08
N THR A 258 -37.77 17.72 -9.45
CA THR A 258 -38.16 17.51 -10.87
C THR A 258 -39.13 18.58 -11.40
N ASN A 259 -39.72 19.39 -10.51
CA ASN A 259 -40.69 20.44 -10.85
C ASN A 259 -40.71 21.50 -9.73
N ARG A 260 -40.84 22.79 -10.12
CA ARG A 260 -40.92 23.97 -9.22
C ARG A 260 -42.06 23.92 -8.19
N VAL A 261 -43.04 23.05 -8.37
CA VAL A 261 -44.16 22.81 -7.44
C VAL A 261 -43.73 21.90 -6.28
N ASN A 262 -42.91 20.88 -6.54
CA ASN A 262 -42.56 19.85 -5.56
C ASN A 262 -41.28 20.24 -4.83
N ARG A 263 -41.39 21.24 -3.96
CA ARG A 263 -40.27 21.79 -3.20
C ARG A 263 -39.96 20.93 -1.99
N PHE A 264 -38.69 20.64 -1.70
CA PHE A 264 -38.34 19.93 -0.47
C PHE A 264 -36.91 20.13 0.03
N ILE A 265 -36.77 19.98 1.36
CA ILE A 265 -35.52 19.60 2.00
C ILE A 265 -35.60 18.17 2.53
N THR A 266 -34.45 17.55 2.72
CA THR A 266 -34.29 16.18 3.22
C THR A 266 -33.50 16.20 4.54
N PHE A 267 -34.04 15.58 5.57
CA PHE A 267 -33.31 15.20 6.78
C PHE A 267 -32.60 13.86 6.53
N ASN A 268 -31.35 13.71 6.95
CA ASN A 268 -30.56 12.48 6.77
C ASN A 268 -29.93 11.96 8.07
N HIS A 269 -29.31 10.78 8.01
CA HIS A 269 -28.84 10.00 9.16
C HIS A 269 -29.92 9.74 10.21
N LEU A 270 -31.20 9.73 9.79
CA LEU A 270 -32.30 9.39 10.69
C LEU A 270 -32.32 7.88 10.95
N PRO A 271 -32.56 7.43 12.19
CA PRO A 271 -32.87 6.04 12.49
C PRO A 271 -34.25 5.67 11.95
N ASP A 272 -34.61 4.39 12.07
CA ASP A 272 -35.85 3.83 11.51
C ASP A 272 -37.12 4.56 11.99
N GLN A 273 -37.11 5.04 13.24
CA GLN A 273 -38.20 5.80 13.84
C GLN A 273 -37.75 7.22 14.24
N ALA A 274 -38.41 8.25 13.70
CA ALA A 274 -38.15 9.65 14.07
C ALA A 274 -39.41 10.50 14.02
N THR A 275 -39.52 11.49 14.91
CA THR A 275 -40.57 12.53 14.86
C THR A 275 -39.92 13.90 14.81
N ILE A 276 -40.14 14.63 13.73
CA ILE A 276 -39.63 15.99 13.51
C ILE A 276 -40.78 16.97 13.73
N ARG A 277 -40.63 17.89 14.68
CA ARG A 277 -41.52 19.04 14.88
C ARG A 277 -40.79 20.29 14.42
N ILE A 278 -41.39 21.00 13.47
CA ILE A 278 -40.82 22.20 12.86
C ILE A 278 -41.56 23.40 13.42
N PHE A 279 -40.81 24.34 13.98
CA PHE A 279 -41.31 25.57 14.60
C PHE A 279 -40.78 26.81 13.86
N ASN A 280 -41.52 27.91 13.89
CA ASN A 280 -40.99 29.21 13.52
C ASN A 280 -40.19 29.84 14.70
N LEU A 281 -39.54 30.99 14.47
CA LEU A 281 -38.78 31.69 15.53
C LEU A 281 -39.64 32.16 16.73
N ALA A 282 -40.96 32.24 16.59
CA ALA A 282 -41.89 32.56 17.68
C ALA A 282 -42.32 31.31 18.49
N GLY A 283 -41.78 30.13 18.19
CA GLY A 283 -42.12 28.87 18.87
C GLY A 283 -43.46 28.26 18.44
N VAL A 284 -44.11 28.78 17.40
CA VAL A 284 -45.36 28.22 16.87
C VAL A 284 -45.04 26.99 16.02
N LEU A 285 -45.74 25.89 16.27
CA LEU A 285 -45.63 24.65 15.48
C LEU A 285 -46.13 24.91 14.05
N VAL A 286 -45.30 24.59 13.07
CA VAL A 286 -45.53 24.79 11.64
C VAL A 286 -45.92 23.48 10.97
N ARG A 287 -45.18 22.40 11.25
CA ARG A 287 -45.40 21.07 10.67
C ARG A 287 -44.89 19.97 11.60
N THR A 288 -45.58 18.84 11.66
CA THR A 288 -45.05 17.59 12.22
C THR A 288 -44.79 16.57 11.11
N LEU A 289 -43.62 15.95 11.12
CA LEU A 289 -43.25 14.85 10.21
C LEU A 289 -42.94 13.61 11.05
N ARG A 290 -43.36 12.44 10.58
CA ARG A 290 -43.14 11.16 11.25
C ARG A 290 -42.52 10.17 10.26
N LYS A 291 -41.48 9.47 10.72
CA LYS A 291 -40.81 8.37 10.04
C LYS A 291 -40.99 7.11 10.90
N GLN A 292 -41.48 6.04 10.27
CA GLN A 292 -41.85 4.77 10.90
C GLN A 292 -41.57 3.65 9.90
N ASP A 293 -40.36 3.64 9.35
CA ASP A 293 -40.04 2.77 8.22
C ASP A 293 -39.50 1.42 8.74
N PRO A 294 -39.57 0.34 7.95
CA PRO A 294 -38.96 -0.94 8.31
C PRO A 294 -37.45 -0.80 8.57
N ALA A 295 -36.91 -1.62 9.47
CA ALA A 295 -35.52 -1.53 9.90
C ALA A 295 -34.52 -1.56 8.72
N GLY A 296 -33.66 -0.54 8.63
CA GLY A 296 -32.61 -0.42 7.61
C GLY A 296 -33.09 0.00 6.21
N SER A 297 -34.34 0.44 6.05
CA SER A 297 -34.93 0.77 4.74
C SER A 297 -34.46 2.13 4.16
N SER A 298 -34.43 3.18 4.98
CA SER A 298 -34.05 4.54 4.57
C SER A 298 -33.58 5.35 5.77
N GLN A 299 -32.54 6.16 5.58
CA GLN A 299 -32.08 7.15 6.57
C GLN A 299 -32.65 8.56 6.31
N TYR A 300 -33.57 8.70 5.35
CA TYR A 300 -34.02 9.98 4.81
C TYR A 300 -35.50 10.25 5.11
N LEU A 301 -35.84 11.51 5.37
CA LEU A 301 -37.23 12.01 5.45
C LEU A 301 -37.31 13.41 4.83
N ASN A 302 -38.29 13.64 3.96
CA ASN A 302 -38.46 14.94 3.30
C ASN A 302 -39.47 15.83 4.03
N TRP A 303 -39.21 17.15 4.03
CA TRP A 303 -40.20 18.18 4.29
C TRP A 303 -40.53 18.89 2.98
N ASP A 304 -41.82 18.88 2.62
CA ASP A 304 -42.44 19.54 1.46
C ASP A 304 -42.47 21.08 1.51
N LEU A 305 -41.84 21.69 2.53
CA LEU A 305 -41.89 23.12 2.83
C LEU A 305 -43.32 23.66 3.00
N GLN A 306 -44.25 22.82 3.44
CA GLN A 306 -45.62 23.20 3.77
C GLN A 306 -45.86 23.14 5.29
N ASN A 307 -46.83 23.92 5.76
CA ASN A 307 -47.35 23.82 7.12
C ASN A 307 -48.34 22.63 7.24
N GLU A 308 -48.88 22.41 8.44
CA GLU A 308 -49.85 21.35 8.72
C GLU A 308 -51.14 21.46 7.86
N ASN A 309 -51.48 22.65 7.37
CA ASN A 309 -52.63 22.91 6.50
C ASN A 309 -52.32 22.76 5.00
N GLY A 310 -51.13 22.27 4.63
CA GLY A 310 -50.70 22.12 3.23
C GLY A 310 -50.36 23.44 2.52
N LEU A 311 -50.23 24.55 3.25
CA LEU A 311 -49.86 25.84 2.67
C LEU A 311 -48.33 26.03 2.70
N PRO A 312 -47.70 26.54 1.62
CA PRO A 312 -46.27 26.82 1.59
C PRO A 312 -45.83 27.76 2.72
N VAL A 313 -44.69 27.46 3.35
CA VAL A 313 -44.15 28.29 4.42
C VAL A 313 -43.39 29.50 3.88
N ALA A 314 -43.46 30.62 4.60
CA ALA A 314 -42.76 31.84 4.25
C ALA A 314 -41.23 31.69 4.33
N SER A 315 -40.50 32.56 3.63
CA SER A 315 -39.05 32.68 3.81
C SER A 315 -38.72 33.08 5.25
N GLY A 316 -37.75 32.40 5.87
CA GLY A 316 -37.39 32.62 7.27
C GLY A 316 -36.53 31.49 7.85
N ILE A 317 -36.23 31.61 9.14
CA ILE A 317 -35.55 30.58 9.92
C ILE A 317 -36.58 29.76 10.69
N TYR A 318 -36.41 28.45 10.63
CA TYR A 318 -37.21 27.45 11.33
C TYR A 318 -36.33 26.61 12.26
N ILE A 319 -36.92 26.11 13.34
CA ILE A 319 -36.27 25.20 14.28
C ILE A 319 -36.90 23.82 14.11
N ALA A 320 -36.10 22.83 13.69
CA ALA A 320 -36.53 21.45 13.64
C ALA A 320 -36.06 20.73 14.91
N TYR A 321 -37.01 20.36 15.78
CA TYR A 321 -36.77 19.52 16.95
C TYR A 321 -37.11 18.07 16.60
N ILE A 322 -36.14 17.18 16.75
CA ILE A 322 -36.19 15.79 16.28
C ILE A 322 -36.08 14.86 17.48
N GLU A 323 -37.08 14.02 17.68
CA GLU A 323 -37.08 12.89 18.62
C GLU A 323 -36.73 11.60 17.86
N LEU A 324 -35.82 10.79 18.42
CA LEU A 324 -35.15 9.72 17.70
C LEU A 324 -35.27 8.39 18.45
N LYS A 325 -35.69 7.34 17.74
CA LYS A 325 -35.89 6.01 18.31
C LYS A 325 -35.34 4.93 17.39
N ASP A 326 -34.94 3.81 17.97
CA ASP A 326 -34.59 2.61 17.20
C ASP A 326 -35.85 1.87 16.69
N ALA A 327 -35.64 0.80 15.92
CA ALA A 327 -36.73 -0.04 15.43
C ALA A 327 -37.59 -0.69 16.54
N ALA A 328 -37.04 -0.87 17.75
CA ALA A 328 -37.75 -1.42 18.92
C ALA A 328 -38.47 -0.34 19.75
N GLY A 329 -38.31 0.94 19.41
CA GLY A 329 -38.92 2.08 20.12
C GLY A 329 -38.10 2.61 21.30
N ASN A 330 -36.87 2.15 21.50
CA ASN A 330 -35.95 2.66 22.52
C ASN A 330 -35.52 4.10 22.20
N ASP A 331 -35.36 4.93 23.23
CA ASP A 331 -34.92 6.32 23.06
C ASP A 331 -33.41 6.41 22.71
N LEU A 332 -33.15 7.05 21.57
CA LEU A 332 -31.81 7.43 21.11
C LEU A 332 -31.48 8.89 21.43
N GLY A 333 -32.44 9.65 21.98
CA GLY A 333 -32.29 11.05 22.36
C GLY A 333 -32.89 12.00 21.32
N THR A 334 -32.44 13.26 21.36
CA THR A 334 -33.04 14.33 20.57
C THR A 334 -32.01 15.21 19.87
N LYS A 335 -32.41 15.82 18.75
CA LYS A 335 -31.58 16.71 17.94
C LYS A 335 -32.35 17.98 17.59
N THR A 336 -31.76 19.14 17.84
CA THR A 336 -32.29 20.42 17.36
C THR A 336 -31.46 20.93 16.19
N LEU A 337 -32.10 21.23 15.06
CA LEU A 337 -31.48 21.85 13.89
C LEU A 337 -32.10 23.23 13.63
N LYS A 338 -31.29 24.15 13.12
CA LYS A 338 -31.75 25.42 12.54
C LYS A 338 -31.78 25.25 11.02
N VAL A 339 -32.92 25.59 10.41
CA VAL A 339 -33.17 25.43 8.98
C VAL A 339 -33.55 26.80 8.40
N ALA A 340 -32.82 27.28 7.41
CA ALA A 340 -33.14 28.52 6.71
C ALA A 340 -33.84 28.21 5.38
N ILE A 341 -35.04 28.76 5.19
CA ILE A 341 -35.83 28.62 3.96
C ILE A 341 -35.91 29.99 3.29
N ILE A 342 -35.51 30.06 2.02
CA ILE A 342 -35.65 31.24 1.18
C ILE A 342 -36.44 30.80 -0.06
N GLN A 343 -37.74 31.12 -0.07
CA GLN A 343 -38.62 30.88 -1.22
C GLN A 343 -38.29 31.86 -2.36
N GLU A 344 -38.54 31.44 -3.60
CA GLU A 344 -38.53 32.34 -4.76
C GLU A 344 -39.58 33.47 -4.59
N GLN A 345 -39.31 34.65 -5.16
CA GLN A 345 -40.33 35.70 -5.29
C GLN A 345 -41.48 35.24 -6.18
N GLN A 346 -42.61 34.89 -5.57
CA GLN A 346 -43.86 34.69 -6.30
C GLN A 346 -44.48 36.05 -6.64
N PHE A 347 -44.26 36.51 -7.86
CA PHE A 347 -45.07 37.59 -8.42
C PHE A 347 -46.50 37.08 -8.66
N LEU A 348 -47.45 37.54 -7.86
CA LEU A 348 -48.86 37.43 -8.20
C LEU A 348 -49.11 38.23 -9.49
N ARG A 349 -49.35 37.52 -10.60
CA ARG A 349 -49.99 38.11 -11.78
C ARG A 349 -51.46 38.34 -11.45
N ASN A 350 -51.75 39.47 -10.80
CA ASN A 350 -53.07 40.06 -10.86
C ASN A 350 -53.31 40.45 -12.33
N TYR A 351 -54.30 39.81 -12.95
CA TYR A 351 -54.83 40.15 -14.27
C TYR A 351 -55.99 41.14 -14.14
#